data_AF-J9FP29-F1
#
_entry.id   AF-J9FP29-F1
#
_cell.length_a   1.000
_cell.length_b   1.000
_cell.length_c   1.000
_cell.angle_alpha   90.00
_cell.angle_beta   90.00
_cell.angle_gamma   90.00
#
_symmetry.space_group_name_H-M   'P 1'
#
loop_
_entity.id
_entity.type
_entity.pdbx_description
1 polymer ?
#
loop_
_entity_poly.entity_id
_entity_poly.type
_entity_poly.pdbx_seq_one_letter_code
_entity_poly.pdbx_strand_id
1 'polypeptide(L)'
;MNNFLSHLNDFLYSYILIFLLAGSGIYFTIRTRFVQITLFKDAFLALKEKSSSEETTSGKPISSFQALMISTASRVGTGNIAGIATALAAGGPGSIFWMWLMAVIGGASAFVESTLAQVYKVKEGDSFRGGPSYYIERGLKKRWLGILFSILLICCFAYGFNGLQAYNISSSLEYYVKNYSDTILPTIVGILLAFLTAIVIFGGAHRISFITSV
;
A
#
# COMPACT_ATOMS: atom_id res chain seq x y z
N MET A 1 20.16 22.27 5.84
CA MET A 1 19.01 21.37 6.06
C MET A 1 18.87 20.35 4.91
N ASN A 2 18.73 20.80 3.65
CA ASN A 2 18.54 19.90 2.50
C ASN A 2 19.67 18.88 2.29
N ASN A 3 20.94 19.27 2.47
CA ASN A 3 22.06 18.35 2.31
C ASN A 3 22.11 17.25 3.37
N PHE A 4 21.69 17.53 4.61
CA PHE A 4 21.65 16.50 5.66
C PHE A 4 20.52 15.49 5.38
N LEU A 5 19.34 16.01 5.01
CA LEU A 5 18.20 15.17 4.64
C LEU A 5 18.49 14.33 3.39
N SER A 6 19.19 14.87 2.39
CA SER A 6 19.57 14.11 1.20
C SER A 6 20.56 12.99 1.53
N HIS A 7 21.60 13.27 2.32
CA HIS A 7 22.55 12.23 2.73
C HIS A 7 21.89 11.13 3.56
N LEU A 8 20.99 11.48 4.49
CA LEU A 8 20.22 10.49 5.24
C LEU A 8 19.31 9.66 4.34
N ASN A 9 18.63 10.32 3.40
CA ASN A 9 17.79 9.66 2.41
C ASN A 9 18.61 8.64 1.60
N ASP A 10 19.72 9.07 1.01
CA ASP A 10 20.55 8.22 0.17
C ASP A 10 21.14 7.05 0.98
N PHE A 11 21.58 7.31 2.21
CA PHE A 11 22.07 6.24 3.09
C PHE A 11 20.99 5.20 3.42
N LEU A 12 19.78 5.66 3.76
CA LEU A 12 18.65 4.78 4.06
C LEU A 12 18.24 3.97 2.83
N TYR A 13 18.04 4.63 1.68
CA TYR A 13 17.54 3.99 0.46
C TYR A 13 18.58 3.08 -0.20
N SER A 14 19.83 3.51 -0.30
CA SER A 14 20.87 2.75 -1.02
C SER A 14 21.41 1.57 -0.23
N TYR A 15 21.45 1.66 1.10
CA TYR A 15 22.06 0.62 1.93
C TYR A 15 21.05 -0.06 2.84
N ILE A 16 20.31 0.67 3.66
CA ILE A 16 19.51 0.02 4.72
C ILE A 16 18.27 -0.67 4.16
N LEU A 17 17.43 0.06 3.40
CA LEU A 17 16.13 -0.43 2.95
C LEU A 17 16.25 -1.61 1.99
N ILE A 18 17.18 -1.56 1.04
CA ILE A 18 17.36 -2.64 0.06
C ILE A 18 17.77 -3.93 0.77
N PHE A 19 18.81 -3.91 1.60
CA PHE A 19 19.26 -5.11 2.31
C PHE A 19 18.23 -5.62 3.31
N LEU A 20 17.52 -4.72 4.00
CA LEU A 20 16.50 -5.13 4.98
C LEU A 20 15.27 -5.74 4.31
N LEU A 21 14.76 -5.15 3.22
CA LEU A 21 13.61 -5.68 2.49
C LEU A 21 13.93 -6.96 1.74
N ALA A 22 15.04 -6.99 1.00
CA ALA A 22 15.47 -8.19 0.29
C ALA A 22 15.82 -9.31 1.28
N GLY A 23 16.59 -8.98 2.33
CA GLY A 23 17.00 -9.94 3.36
C GLY A 23 15.82 -10.51 4.15
N SER A 24 14.89 -9.66 4.60
CA SER A 24 13.68 -10.14 5.30
C SER A 24 12.77 -10.97 4.39
N GLY A 25 12.58 -10.55 3.14
CA GLY A 25 11.78 -11.32 2.18
C GLY A 25 12.41 -12.68 1.84
N ILE A 26 13.73 -12.74 1.66
CA ILE A 26 14.46 -14.01 1.45
C ILE A 26 14.36 -14.89 2.70
N TYR A 27 14.57 -14.31 3.89
CA TYR A 27 14.44 -15.02 5.16
C TYR A 27 13.04 -15.64 5.32
N PHE A 28 11.98 -14.84 5.09
CA PHE A 28 10.61 -15.35 5.15
C PHE A 28 10.32 -16.36 4.05
N THR A 29 10.83 -16.16 2.84
CA THR A 29 10.70 -17.14 1.74
C THR A 29 11.26 -18.49 2.15
N ILE A 30 12.49 -18.54 2.67
CA ILE A 30 13.12 -19.79 3.10
C ILE A 30 12.38 -20.40 4.30
N ARG A 31 12.06 -19.57 5.32
CA ARG A 31 11.42 -20.04 6.56
C ARG A 31 10.02 -20.59 6.32
N THR A 32 9.28 -20.01 5.38
CA THR A 32 7.92 -20.44 5.00
C THR A 32 7.93 -21.49 3.88
N ARG A 33 9.10 -22.00 3.48
CA ARG A 33 9.27 -23.01 2.43
C ARG A 33 8.68 -22.56 1.08
N PHE A 34 9.05 -21.36 0.65
CA PHE A 34 8.62 -20.74 -0.61
C PHE A 34 7.09 -20.60 -0.70
N VAL A 35 6.46 -20.04 0.33
CA VAL A 35 5.00 -19.91 0.45
C VAL A 35 4.34 -19.27 -0.77
N GLN A 36 5.01 -18.30 -1.39
CA GLN A 36 4.53 -17.60 -2.59
C GLN A 36 4.44 -18.51 -3.83
N ILE A 37 5.15 -19.65 -3.85
CA ILE A 37 5.08 -20.66 -4.91
C ILE A 37 4.19 -21.83 -4.45
N THR A 38 4.37 -22.31 -3.22
CA THR A 38 3.71 -23.51 -2.72
C THR A 38 2.20 -23.31 -2.50
N LEU A 39 1.79 -22.17 -1.93
CA LEU A 39 0.37 -21.84 -1.70
C LEU A 39 -0.26 -21.03 -2.83
N PHE A 40 0.44 -20.84 -3.96
CA PHE A 40 -0.09 -20.06 -5.08
C PHE A 40 -1.40 -20.65 -5.59
N LYS A 41 -1.50 -21.98 -5.70
CA LYS A 41 -2.73 -22.67 -6.12
C LYS A 41 -3.88 -22.44 -5.13
N ASP A 42 -3.60 -22.55 -3.84
CA ASP A 42 -4.61 -22.36 -2.79
C ASP A 42 -5.12 -20.91 -2.77
N ALA A 43 -4.24 -19.94 -3.01
CA ALA A 43 -4.64 -18.54 -3.18
C ALA A 43 -5.64 -18.37 -4.34
N PHE A 44 -5.41 -19.00 -5.50
CA PHE A 44 -6.37 -18.94 -6.61
C PHE A 44 -7.71 -19.62 -6.29
N LEU A 45 -7.69 -20.72 -5.54
CA LEU A 45 -8.91 -21.40 -5.12
C LEU A 45 -9.70 -20.54 -4.12
N ALA A 46 -9.03 -19.91 -3.16
CA ALA A 46 -9.64 -19.01 -2.18
C ALA A 46 -10.31 -17.77 -2.82
N LEU A 47 -9.82 -17.32 -3.99
CA LEU A 47 -10.47 -16.25 -4.76
C LEU A 47 -11.77 -16.69 -5.44
N LYS A 48 -11.92 -17.99 -5.73
CA LYS A 48 -13.13 -18.57 -6.34
C LYS A 48 -14.18 -18.98 -5.30
N GLU A 49 -13.80 -19.03 -4.03
CA GLU A 49 -14.71 -19.35 -2.94
C GLU A 49 -15.75 -18.23 -2.81
N LYS A 50 -17.03 -18.58 -2.95
CA LYS A 50 -18.12 -17.63 -2.72
C LYS A 50 -18.11 -17.28 -1.24
N SER A 51 -18.22 -15.99 -0.92
CA SER A 51 -18.44 -15.51 0.45
C SER A 51 -19.52 -16.37 1.08
N SER A 52 -19.18 -17.13 2.12
CA SER A 52 -20.16 -17.82 2.93
C SER A 52 -21.18 -16.79 3.39
N SER A 53 -22.43 -17.10 3.12
CA SER A 53 -23.60 -16.28 3.45
C SER A 53 -23.92 -16.47 4.94
N GLU A 54 -22.97 -16.11 5.80
CA GLU A 54 -23.29 -15.92 7.22
C GLU A 54 -23.62 -14.44 7.42
N GLU A 55 -24.91 -14.20 7.60
CA GLU A 55 -25.52 -12.92 7.98
C GLU A 55 -24.76 -12.33 9.17
N THR A 56 -23.93 -11.32 8.91
CA THR A 56 -23.57 -10.34 9.92
C THR A 56 -24.47 -9.13 9.71
N THR A 57 -25.06 -8.65 10.81
CA THR A 57 -26.12 -7.65 10.92
C THR A 57 -25.74 -6.23 10.42
N SER A 58 -24.73 -6.12 9.55
CA SER A 58 -24.13 -4.84 9.15
C SER A 58 -23.52 -4.91 7.73
N GLY A 59 -24.35 -5.28 6.75
CA GLY A 59 -24.01 -5.23 5.32
C GLY A 59 -23.42 -6.53 4.78
N LYS A 60 -23.39 -6.65 3.44
CA LYS A 60 -22.87 -7.85 2.77
C LYS A 60 -21.37 -8.01 3.07
N PRO A 61 -20.90 -9.18 3.55
CA PRO A 61 -19.48 -9.42 3.74
C PRO A 61 -18.71 -9.29 2.42
N ILE A 62 -17.56 -8.64 2.47
CA ILE A 62 -16.67 -8.45 1.32
C ILE A 62 -16.08 -9.81 0.94
N SER A 63 -16.24 -10.24 -0.31
CA SER A 63 -15.68 -11.52 -0.78
C SER A 63 -14.15 -11.49 -0.84
N SER A 64 -13.50 -12.66 -0.84
CA SER A 64 -12.04 -12.76 -1.00
C SER A 64 -11.54 -12.05 -2.27
N PHE A 65 -12.29 -12.16 -3.37
CA PHE A 65 -11.98 -11.44 -4.60
C PHE A 65 -12.14 -9.92 -4.45
N GLN A 66 -13.23 -9.45 -3.83
CA GLN A 66 -13.40 -8.02 -3.58
C GLN A 66 -12.30 -7.48 -2.65
N ALA A 67 -11.90 -8.22 -1.62
CA ALA A 67 -10.80 -7.85 -0.74
C ALA A 67 -9.46 -7.77 -1.50
N LEU A 68 -9.20 -8.70 -2.43
CA LEU A 68 -8.04 -8.64 -3.33
C LEU A 68 -8.10 -7.39 -4.22
N MET A 69 -9.24 -7.09 -4.83
CA MET A 69 -9.41 -5.92 -5.69
C MET A 69 -9.20 -4.63 -4.92
N ILE A 70 -9.78 -4.51 -3.71
CA ILE A 70 -9.57 -3.36 -2.82
C ILE A 70 -8.10 -3.21 -2.47
N SER A 71 -7.43 -4.29 -2.08
CA SER A 71 -5.99 -4.27 -1.77
C SER A 71 -5.14 -3.92 -3.00
N THR A 72 -5.53 -4.36 -4.19
CA THR A 72 -4.80 -4.09 -5.43
C THR A 72 -4.97 -2.64 -5.84
N ALA A 73 -6.20 -2.13 -5.86
CA ALA A 73 -6.50 -0.72 -6.14
C ALA A 73 -5.83 0.23 -5.14
N SER A 74 -5.69 -0.14 -3.86
CA SER A 74 -4.96 0.68 -2.88
C SER A 74 -3.45 0.77 -3.14
N ARG A 75 -2.88 -0.20 -3.88
CA ARG A 75 -1.44 -0.29 -4.17
C ARG A 75 -1.10 0.16 -5.58
N VAL A 76 -2.04 0.08 -6.52
CA VAL A 76 -1.87 0.52 -7.91
C VAL A 76 -2.28 1.99 -8.01
N GLY A 77 -1.35 2.85 -8.43
CA GLY A 77 -1.61 4.26 -8.63
C GLY A 77 -0.66 4.90 -9.62
N THR A 78 -0.91 6.17 -9.94
CA THR A 78 -0.09 6.96 -10.87
C THR A 78 1.39 7.00 -10.44
N GLY A 79 1.65 7.08 -9.13
CA GLY A 79 3.01 7.03 -8.58
C GLY A 79 3.77 5.74 -8.89
N ASN A 80 3.10 4.58 -8.95
CA ASN A 80 3.77 3.33 -9.33
C ASN A 80 4.11 3.31 -10.81
N ILE A 81 3.23 3.82 -11.67
CA ILE A 81 3.46 3.88 -13.12
C ILE A 81 4.62 4.84 -13.42
N ALA A 82 4.59 6.05 -12.85
CA ALA A 82 5.67 7.01 -12.96
C ALA A 82 6.99 6.43 -12.42
N GLY A 83 6.94 5.75 -11.26
CA GLY A 83 8.10 5.09 -10.67
C GLY A 83 8.70 3.99 -11.57
N ILE A 84 7.88 3.15 -12.20
CA ILE A 84 8.34 2.15 -13.18
C ILE A 84 8.99 2.84 -14.38
N ALA A 85 8.35 3.90 -14.91
CA ALA A 85 8.90 4.64 -16.05
C ALA A 85 10.25 5.29 -15.71
N THR A 86 10.38 5.91 -14.53
CA THR A 86 11.65 6.48 -14.05
C THR A 86 12.69 5.39 -13.85
N ALA A 87 12.34 4.25 -13.26
CA ALA A 87 13.27 3.13 -13.07
C ALA A 87 13.75 2.54 -14.40
N LEU A 88 12.86 2.43 -15.39
CA LEU A 88 13.20 1.99 -16.75
C LEU A 88 14.10 3.00 -17.46
N ALA A 89 13.80 4.29 -17.36
CA ALA A 89 14.58 5.35 -17.98
C ALA A 89 15.99 5.48 -17.35
N ALA A 90 16.07 5.36 -16.02
CA ALA A 90 17.33 5.52 -15.28
C ALA A 90 18.18 4.24 -15.25
N GLY A 91 17.55 3.07 -15.08
CA GLY A 91 18.22 1.78 -14.90
C GLY A 91 18.22 0.87 -16.13
N GLY A 92 17.55 1.28 -17.22
CA GLY A 92 17.41 0.48 -18.43
C GLY A 92 16.44 -0.71 -18.26
N PRO A 93 16.27 -1.55 -19.30
CA PRO A 93 15.29 -2.63 -19.32
C PRO A 93 15.51 -3.71 -18.25
N GLY A 94 16.74 -3.85 -17.73
CA GLY A 94 17.05 -4.78 -16.64
C GLY A 94 16.31 -4.47 -15.33
N SER A 95 15.86 -3.22 -15.12
CA SER A 95 15.07 -2.83 -13.95
C SER A 95 13.80 -3.66 -13.80
N ILE A 96 13.12 -4.00 -14.91
CA ILE A 96 11.87 -4.77 -14.90
C ILE A 96 12.07 -6.16 -14.30
N PHE A 97 13.17 -6.83 -14.65
CA PHE A 97 13.52 -8.13 -14.08
C PHE A 97 13.66 -8.05 -12.55
N TRP A 98 14.38 -7.03 -12.06
CA TRP A 98 14.56 -6.82 -10.62
C TRP A 98 13.26 -6.48 -9.90
N MET A 99 12.34 -5.76 -10.54
CA MET A 99 11.02 -5.48 -9.98
C MET A 99 10.20 -6.77 -9.80
N TRP A 100 10.19 -7.67 -10.78
CA TRP A 100 9.50 -8.96 -10.65
C TRP A 100 10.14 -9.85 -9.59
N LEU A 101 11.47 -9.91 -9.54
CA LEU A 101 12.17 -10.67 -8.50
C LEU A 101 11.83 -10.16 -7.10
N MET A 102 11.87 -8.84 -6.89
CA MET A 102 11.50 -8.23 -5.62
C MET A 102 10.01 -8.40 -5.29
N ALA A 103 9.12 -8.45 -6.29
CA ALA A 103 7.71 -8.77 -6.05
C ALA A 103 7.53 -10.20 -5.52
N VAL A 104 8.25 -11.17 -6.08
CA VAL A 104 8.21 -12.57 -5.61
C VAL A 104 8.78 -12.69 -4.19
N ILE A 105 9.90 -12.03 -3.91
CA ILE A 105 10.52 -12.01 -2.58
C ILE A 105 9.62 -11.31 -1.56
N GLY A 106 9.03 -10.17 -1.94
CA GLY A 106 8.11 -9.39 -1.13
C GLY A 106 6.79 -10.12 -0.83
N GLY A 107 6.35 -11.03 -1.71
CA GLY A 107 5.15 -11.85 -1.51
C GLY A 107 5.19 -12.66 -0.22
N ALA A 108 6.36 -13.23 0.13
CA ALA A 108 6.52 -13.96 1.40
C ALA A 108 6.38 -13.03 2.63
N SER A 109 6.94 -11.82 2.54
CA SER A 109 6.81 -10.81 3.60
C SER A 109 5.35 -10.38 3.79
N ALA A 110 4.66 -10.08 2.68
CA ALA A 110 3.26 -9.69 2.70
C ALA A 110 2.34 -10.80 3.26
N PHE A 111 2.65 -12.07 2.98
CA PHE A 111 1.94 -13.21 3.56
C PHE A 111 2.10 -13.26 5.09
N VAL A 112 3.34 -13.12 5.58
CA VAL A 112 3.62 -13.11 7.02
C VAL A 112 2.94 -11.92 7.70
N GLU A 113 3.02 -10.73 7.12
CA GLU A 113 2.37 -9.52 7.64
C GLU A 113 0.84 -9.68 7.73
N SER A 114 0.22 -10.21 6.67
CA SER A 114 -1.22 -10.47 6.63
C SER A 114 -1.64 -11.53 7.66
N THR A 115 -0.81 -12.57 7.83
CA THR A 115 -1.04 -13.61 8.83
C THR A 115 -0.96 -13.04 10.25
N LEU A 116 0.07 -12.24 10.55
CA LEU A 116 0.20 -11.57 11.85
C LEU A 116 -0.96 -10.62 12.11
N ALA A 117 -1.40 -9.86 11.10
CA ALA A 117 -2.55 -8.97 11.22
C ALA A 117 -3.84 -9.74 11.56
N GLN A 118 -4.03 -10.95 11.03
CA GLN A 118 -5.18 -11.80 11.36
C GLN A 118 -5.06 -12.47 12.73
N VAL A 119 -3.87 -12.94 13.12
CA VAL A 119 -3.63 -13.60 14.41
C VAL A 119 -3.79 -12.62 15.59
N TYR A 120 -3.33 -11.38 15.42
CA TYR A 120 -3.35 -10.37 16.48
C TYR A 120 -4.50 -9.37 16.39
N LYS A 121 -5.50 -9.60 15.53
CA LYS A 121 -6.67 -8.71 15.42
C LYS A 121 -7.46 -8.66 16.72
N VAL A 122 -8.11 -7.53 16.93
CA VAL A 122 -8.93 -7.23 18.11
C VAL A 122 -10.34 -6.95 17.65
N LYS A 123 -11.32 -7.53 18.35
CA LYS A 123 -12.72 -7.19 18.13
C LYS A 123 -13.00 -5.83 18.77
N GLU A 124 -13.57 -4.91 18.00
CA GLU A 124 -14.01 -3.59 18.44
C GLU A 124 -15.43 -3.34 17.93
N GLY A 125 -16.41 -3.50 18.83
CA GLY A 125 -17.82 -3.53 18.47
C GLY A 125 -18.14 -4.69 17.52
N ASP A 126 -18.82 -4.37 16.42
CA ASP A 126 -19.13 -5.30 15.33
C ASP A 126 -18.00 -5.44 14.28
N SER A 127 -16.86 -4.78 14.50
CA SER A 127 -15.74 -4.78 13.57
C SER A 127 -14.48 -5.41 14.16
N PHE A 128 -13.51 -5.76 13.31
CA PHE A 128 -12.18 -6.18 13.73
C PHE A 128 -11.15 -5.14 13.32
N ARG A 129 -10.24 -4.79 14.23
CA ARG A 129 -9.08 -3.95 13.95
C ARG A 129 -7.80 -4.77 14.10
N GLY A 130 -6.88 -4.61 13.16
CA GLY A 130 -5.61 -5.32 13.14
C GLY A 130 -4.55 -4.51 12.40
N GLY A 131 -3.42 -5.14 12.13
CA GLY A 131 -2.30 -4.54 11.41
C GLY A 131 -1.05 -4.37 12.27
N PRO A 132 -0.05 -3.65 11.75
CA PRO A 132 1.28 -3.64 12.35
C PRO A 132 1.38 -3.12 13.77
N SER A 133 0.65 -2.05 14.08
CA SER A 133 0.61 -1.51 15.44
C SER A 133 0.13 -2.55 16.47
N TYR A 134 -0.85 -3.37 16.09
CA TYR A 134 -1.43 -4.40 16.97
C TYR A 134 -0.50 -5.60 17.17
N TYR A 135 0.14 -6.13 16.13
CA TYR A 135 1.08 -7.24 16.32
C TYR A 135 2.40 -6.78 16.96
N ILE A 136 2.80 -5.51 16.82
CA ILE A 136 3.91 -4.93 17.58
C ILE A 136 3.55 -4.81 19.06
N GLU A 137 2.34 -4.32 19.37
CA GLU A 137 1.88 -4.22 20.76
C GLU A 137 1.69 -5.59 21.41
N ARG A 138 0.98 -6.51 20.74
CA ARG A 138 0.56 -7.80 21.33
C ARG A 138 1.59 -8.92 21.12
N GLY A 139 2.20 -8.98 19.94
CA GLY A 139 3.19 -10.01 19.60
C GLY A 139 4.57 -9.71 20.19
N LEU A 140 5.06 -8.48 20.06
CA LEU A 140 6.36 -8.07 20.63
C LEU A 140 6.25 -7.55 22.07
N LYS A 141 5.03 -7.36 22.60
CA LYS A 141 4.77 -6.76 23.93
C LYS A 141 5.39 -5.37 24.10
N LYS A 142 5.57 -4.63 23.00
CA LYS A 142 6.20 -3.30 22.97
C LYS A 142 5.21 -2.23 22.51
N ARG A 143 4.29 -1.85 23.40
CA ARG A 143 3.24 -0.85 23.12
C ARG A 143 3.80 0.48 22.60
N TRP A 144 4.93 0.95 23.12
CA TRP A 144 5.53 2.22 22.68
C TRP A 144 5.94 2.20 21.20
N LEU A 145 6.45 1.07 20.69
CA LEU A 145 6.77 0.91 19.28
C LEU A 145 5.51 0.88 18.40
N GLY A 146 4.42 0.28 18.90
CA GLY A 146 3.13 0.29 18.20
C GLY A 146 2.55 1.70 18.08
N ILE A 147 2.67 2.50 19.14
CA ILE A 147 2.27 3.92 19.15
C ILE A 147 3.14 4.72 18.20
N LEU A 148 4.47 4.59 18.29
CA LEU A 148 5.42 5.27 17.40
C LEU A 148 5.13 4.92 15.93
N PHE A 149 4.95 3.64 15.62
CA PHE A 149 4.61 3.19 14.28
C PHE A 149 3.30 3.83 13.80
N SER A 150 2.27 3.87 14.64
CA SER A 150 0.98 4.47 14.27
C SER A 150 1.11 5.97 13.98
N ILE A 151 1.85 6.72 14.80
CA ILE A 151 2.11 8.15 14.58
C ILE A 151 2.88 8.35 13.27
N LEU A 152 3.95 7.61 13.05
CA LEU A 152 4.75 7.70 11.82
C LEU A 152 3.90 7.36 10.57
N LEU A 153 3.04 6.34 10.66
CA LEU A 153 2.14 5.96 9.59
C LEU A 153 1.13 7.07 9.29
N ILE A 154 0.51 7.67 10.31
CA ILE A 154 -0.42 8.80 10.16
C ILE A 154 0.30 9.98 9.50
N CYS A 155 1.49 10.37 9.99
CA CYS A 155 2.29 11.44 9.39
C CYS A 155 2.65 11.14 7.92
N CYS A 156 3.04 9.90 7.62
CA CYS A 156 3.39 9.45 6.27
C CYS A 156 2.23 9.62 5.30
N PHE A 157 1.02 9.17 5.66
CA PHE A 157 -0.16 9.30 4.81
C PHE A 157 -0.68 10.74 4.74
N ALA A 158 -0.71 11.45 5.87
CA ALA A 158 -1.24 12.81 5.95
C ALA A 158 -0.43 13.80 5.10
N TYR A 159 0.90 13.71 5.13
CA TYR A 159 1.78 14.70 4.49
C TYR A 159 2.52 14.16 3.26
N GLY A 160 3.04 12.94 3.32
CA GLY A 160 3.88 12.39 2.26
C GLY A 160 3.06 11.82 1.10
N PHE A 161 2.22 10.83 1.40
CA PHE A 161 1.58 10.01 0.37
C PHE A 161 0.48 10.78 -0.40
N ASN A 162 -0.42 11.46 0.32
CA ASN A 162 -1.51 12.20 -0.32
C ASN A 162 -1.00 13.33 -1.23
N GLY A 163 0.00 14.09 -0.77
CA GLY A 163 0.61 15.17 -1.54
C GLY A 163 1.32 14.65 -2.80
N LEU A 164 2.12 13.58 -2.65
CA LEU A 164 2.82 12.95 -3.78
C LEU A 164 1.85 12.40 -4.84
N GLN A 165 0.75 11.77 -4.41
CA GLN A 165 -0.25 11.23 -5.34
C GLN A 165 -1.00 12.34 -6.08
N ALA A 166 -1.39 13.41 -5.39
CA ALA A 166 -1.99 14.58 -6.02
C ALA A 166 -1.02 15.26 -7.01
N TYR A 167 0.26 15.36 -6.64
CA TYR A 167 1.32 15.87 -7.53
C TYR A 167 1.45 15.02 -8.79
N ASN A 168 1.55 13.69 -8.68
CA ASN A 168 1.69 12.79 -9.83
C ASN A 168 0.49 12.85 -10.78
N ILE A 169 -0.73 13.04 -10.25
CA ILE A 169 -1.92 13.24 -11.08
C ILE A 169 -1.82 14.58 -11.82
N SER A 170 -1.50 15.66 -11.10
CA SER A 170 -1.41 17.00 -11.69
C SER A 170 -0.29 17.12 -12.74
N SER A 171 0.90 16.58 -12.46
CA SER A 171 2.06 16.67 -13.35
C SER A 171 1.87 15.88 -14.66
N SER A 172 1.02 14.85 -14.65
CA SER A 172 0.69 14.12 -15.89
C SER A 172 0.00 14.99 -16.95
N LEU A 173 -0.62 16.11 -16.54
CA LEU A 173 -1.26 17.07 -17.45
C LEU A 173 -0.27 18.07 -18.07
N GLU A 174 0.93 18.23 -17.51
CA GLU A 174 1.97 19.13 -18.05
C GLU A 174 2.36 18.77 -19.48
N TYR A 175 2.31 17.48 -19.83
CA TYR A 175 2.57 17.03 -21.19
C TYR A 175 1.58 17.60 -22.22
N TYR A 176 0.33 17.84 -21.82
CA TYR A 176 -0.74 18.27 -22.70
C TYR A 176 -0.92 19.79 -22.74
N VAL A 177 -0.41 20.52 -21.73
CA VAL A 177 -0.60 21.97 -21.60
C VAL A 177 0.75 22.67 -21.44
N LYS A 178 1.09 23.53 -22.41
CA LYS A 178 2.31 24.35 -22.35
C LYS A 178 2.20 25.38 -21.21
N ASN A 179 3.25 25.49 -20.38
CA ASN A 179 3.30 26.36 -19.20
C ASN A 179 2.25 26.05 -18.12
N TYR A 180 1.86 24.77 -17.97
CA TYR A 180 0.88 24.32 -16.98
C TYR A 180 1.19 24.81 -15.55
N SER A 181 2.46 24.75 -15.13
CA SER A 181 2.89 25.13 -13.78
C SER A 181 2.75 26.64 -13.50
N ASP A 182 2.77 27.49 -14.55
CA ASP A 182 2.61 28.95 -14.45
C ASP A 182 1.14 29.39 -14.61
N THR A 183 0.23 28.46 -14.90
CA THR A 183 -1.21 28.74 -15.05
C THR A 183 -1.98 28.45 -13.76
N ILE A 184 -3.26 28.83 -13.71
CA ILE A 184 -4.18 28.47 -12.61
C ILE A 184 -4.65 27.00 -12.65
N LEU A 185 -4.28 26.26 -13.70
CA LEU A 185 -4.72 24.89 -13.96
C LEU A 185 -4.32 23.88 -12.87
N PRO A 186 -3.09 23.89 -12.29
CA PRO A 186 -2.74 23.01 -11.19
C PRO A 186 -3.63 23.23 -9.97
N THR A 187 -3.98 24.49 -9.69
CA THR A 187 -4.90 24.85 -8.59
C THR A 187 -6.30 24.33 -8.86
N ILE A 188 -6.81 24.43 -10.09
CA ILE A 188 -8.13 23.90 -10.47
C ILE A 188 -8.16 22.37 -10.31
N VAL A 189 -7.13 21.67 -10.79
CA VAL A 189 -7.02 20.20 -10.64
C VAL A 189 -6.96 19.80 -9.17
N GLY A 190 -6.19 20.53 -8.36
CA GLY A 190 -6.12 20.33 -6.91
C GLY A 190 -7.46 20.52 -6.21
N ILE A 191 -8.20 21.59 -6.53
CA ILE A 191 -9.54 21.86 -5.97
C ILE A 191 -10.53 20.77 -6.39
N LEU A 192 -10.52 20.37 -7.66
CA LEU A 192 -11.39 19.31 -8.17
C LEU A 192 -11.10 17.97 -7.47
N LEU A 193 -9.82 17.61 -7.32
CA LEU A 193 -9.41 16.42 -6.59
C LEU A 193 -9.87 16.49 -5.13
N ALA A 194 -9.64 17.60 -4.43
CA ALA A 194 -10.07 17.78 -3.06
C ALA A 194 -11.59 17.63 -2.90
N PHE A 195 -12.36 18.21 -3.83
CA PHE A 195 -13.83 18.11 -3.84
C PHE A 195 -14.31 16.67 -4.06
N LEU A 196 -13.77 15.97 -5.06
CA LEU A 196 -14.11 14.57 -5.33
C LEU A 196 -13.72 13.66 -4.16
N THR A 197 -12.53 13.86 -3.59
CA THR A 197 -12.08 13.12 -2.41
C THR A 197 -12.99 13.39 -1.21
N ALA A 198 -13.44 14.63 -0.99
CA ALA A 198 -14.38 14.96 0.07
C ALA A 198 -15.71 14.19 -0.07
N ILE A 199 -16.29 14.15 -1.28
CA ILE A 199 -17.53 13.40 -1.55
C ILE A 199 -17.37 11.91 -1.19
N VAL A 200 -16.21 11.33 -1.49
CA VAL A 200 -15.92 9.92 -1.21
C VAL A 200 -15.74 9.68 0.30
N ILE A 201 -14.95 10.51 0.98
CA ILE A 201 -14.67 10.36 2.42
C ILE A 201 -15.93 10.55 3.26
N PHE A 202 -16.70 11.62 2.99
CA PHE A 202 -17.96 11.89 3.70
C PHE A 202 -19.06 10.87 3.35
N GLY A 203 -18.88 10.08 2.29
CA GLY A 203 -19.75 8.96 1.94
C GLY A 203 -19.56 7.69 2.78
N GLY A 204 -18.55 7.63 3.66
CA GLY A 204 -18.30 6.52 4.58
C GLY A 204 -17.58 5.30 3.99
N ALA A 205 -17.08 4.43 4.87
CA ALA A 205 -16.24 3.28 4.50
C ALA A 205 -16.90 2.29 3.51
N HIS A 206 -18.23 2.15 3.57
CA HIS A 206 -18.98 1.31 2.64
C HIS A 206 -18.94 1.86 1.20
N ARG A 207 -19.00 3.19 1.02
CA ARG A 207 -18.90 3.81 -0.32
C ARG A 207 -17.48 3.71 -0.88
N ILE A 208 -16.46 3.84 -0.03
CA ILE A 208 -15.06 3.60 -0.41
C ILE A 208 -14.92 2.17 -0.94
N SER A 209 -15.37 1.18 -0.18
CA SER A 209 -15.33 -0.23 -0.59
C SER A 209 -16.10 -0.50 -1.89
N PHE A 210 -17.27 0.10 -2.07
CA PHE A 210 -18.07 -0.10 -3.28
C PHE A 210 -17.39 0.48 -4.53
N ILE A 211 -16.90 1.72 -4.47
CA ILE A 211 -16.21 2.39 -5.58
C ILE A 211 -14.92 1.65 -5.94
N THR A 212 -14.17 1.18 -4.94
CA THR A 212 -12.91 0.45 -5.16
C THR A 212 -13.13 -0.99 -5.62
N SER A 213 -14.33 -1.55 -5.45
CA SER A 213 -14.64 -2.95 -5.84
C SER A 213 -15.07 -3.13 -7.31
N VAL A 214 -15.19 -2.04 -8.07
CA VAL A 214 -15.40 -2.03 -9.53
C VAL A 214 -14.05 -2.03 -10.23
#